data_AF-A0A7J9XY14-F1
#
_entry.id   AF-A0A7J9XY14-F1
#
_cell.length_a   1.000
_cell.length_b   1.000
_cell.length_c   1.000
_cell.angle_alpha   90.00
_cell.angle_beta   90.00
_cell.angle_gamma   90.00
#
_symmetry.space_group_name_H-M   'P 1'
#
loop_
_entity.id
_entity.type
_entity.pdbx_description
1 polymer ?
#
loop_
_entity_poly.entity_id
_entity_poly.type
_entity_poly.pdbx_seq_one_letter_code
_entity_poly.pdbx_strand_id
1 'polypeptide(L)' 'MGWLTGKGRGWGTAHPGYWLPLDLGSWRKDRLVVLDLGRRVHPAFSPDDPDRVLRILREHVTVH' A
#
# COMPACT_ATOMS: atom_id res chain seq x y z
N MET A 1 0.79 -16.53 22.02
CA MET A 1 -0.25 -16.01 21.10
C MET A 1 -0.56 -14.56 21.49
N GLY A 2 -0.25 -13.47 20.80
CA GLY A 2 0.24 -13.26 19.44
C GLY A 2 -0.10 -11.83 18.97
N TRP A 3 0.36 -10.79 19.67
CA TRP A 3 0.32 -9.39 19.17
C TRP A 3 1.53 -9.07 18.26
N LEU A 4 2.63 -9.81 18.44
CA LEU A 4 3.88 -9.71 17.66
C LEU A 4 3.83 -10.42 16.30
N THR A 5 2.67 -10.89 15.84
CA THR A 5 2.56 -11.60 14.55
C THR A 5 2.53 -10.67 13.34
N GLY A 6 2.78 -9.36 13.50
CA GLY A 6 2.72 -8.39 12.40
C GLY A 6 1.33 -8.22 11.78
N LYS A 7 0.27 -8.73 12.44
CA LYS A 7 -1.12 -8.70 11.95
C LYS A 7 -1.89 -7.43 12.31
N GLY A 8 -1.31 -6.55 13.13
CA GLY A 8 -1.88 -5.23 13.40
C GLY A 8 -1.66 -4.30 12.21
N ARG A 9 -2.59 -4.30 11.24
CA ARG A 9 -2.59 -3.31 10.16
C ARG A 9 -3.36 -2.08 10.63
N GLY A 10 -2.67 -1.15 11.25
CA GLY A 10 -3.19 0.22 11.36
C GLY A 10 -3.25 0.82 9.96
N TRP A 11 -4.25 1.64 9.68
CA TRP A 11 -4.34 2.40 8.44
C TRP A 11 -4.54 3.86 8.77
N GLY A 12 -3.80 4.72 8.10
CA GLY A 12 -3.80 6.15 8.34
C GLY A 12 -2.51 6.78 7.86
N THR A 13 -2.60 8.02 7.40
CA THR A 13 -1.45 8.83 7.00
C THR A 13 -1.70 10.27 7.42
N ALA A 14 -0.62 11.03 7.63
CA ALA A 14 -0.70 12.47 7.83
C ALA A 14 -1.06 13.22 6.53
N HIS A 15 -1.03 12.56 5.38
CA HIS A 15 -1.33 13.16 4.08
C HIS A 15 -2.80 12.91 3.66
N PRO A 16 -3.63 13.96 3.53
CA PRO A 16 -5.08 13.80 3.34
C PRO A 16 -5.50 13.13 2.02
N GLY A 17 -4.60 13.09 1.03
CA GLY A 17 -4.85 12.44 -0.27
C GLY A 17 -4.52 10.94 -0.34
N TYR A 18 -3.87 10.37 0.67
CA TYR A 18 -3.47 8.97 0.65
C TYR A 18 -4.11 8.18 1.78
N TRP A 19 -4.17 6.87 1.64
CA TRP A 19 -4.53 5.95 2.72
C TRP A 19 -3.44 4.88 2.81
N LEU A 20 -2.48 5.09 3.73
CA LEU A 20 -1.31 4.23 3.88
C LEU A 20 -1.54 3.24 5.04
N PRO A 21 -1.05 1.99 4.93
CA PRO A 21 -0.87 1.17 6.11
C PRO A 21 0.16 1.85 7.02
N LEU A 22 -0.09 1.83 8.33
CA LEU A 22 0.87 2.23 9.35
C LEU A 22 1.96 1.14 9.42
N ASP A 23 2.83 1.12 8.42
CA ASP A 23 3.94 0.19 8.30
C ASP A 23 5.22 0.89 8.74
N LEU A 24 5.61 0.69 9.99
CA LEU A 24 6.83 1.27 10.56
C LEU A 24 8.11 0.77 9.87
N GLY A 25 8.07 -0.37 9.16
CA GLY A 25 9.21 -0.91 8.41
C GLY A 25 9.42 -0.27 7.04
N SER A 26 8.43 0.49 6.55
CA SER A 26 8.44 1.07 5.19
C SER A 26 9.22 2.38 5.07
N TRP A 27 9.70 2.98 6.17
CA TRP A 27 10.46 4.24 6.18
C TRP A 27 11.73 4.23 5.31
N ARG A 28 12.27 3.04 4.98
CA ARG A 28 13.46 2.90 4.13
C ARG A 28 13.15 2.55 2.66
N LYS A 29 11.89 2.36 2.29
CA LYS A 29 11.49 1.99 0.93
C LYS A 29 11.34 3.26 0.09
N ASP A 30 11.96 3.28 -1.08
CA ASP A 30 12.00 4.41 -2.00
C ASP A 30 10.81 4.43 -2.99
N ARG A 31 10.11 3.30 -3.13
CA ARG A 31 8.95 3.16 -4.02
C ARG A 31 7.66 2.96 -3.25
N LEU A 32 6.61 3.61 -3.75
CA LEU A 32 5.24 3.52 -3.25
C LEU A 32 4.32 3.13 -4.42
N VAL A 33 3.52 2.08 -4.24
CA VAL A 33 2.45 1.73 -5.17
C VAL A 33 1.22 2.52 -4.76
N VAL A 34 0.71 3.35 -5.67
CA VAL A 34 -0.54 4.11 -5.49
C VAL A 34 -1.62 3.49 -6.37
N LEU A 35 -2.76 3.17 -5.76
CA LEU A 35 -3.93 2.69 -6.48
C LEU A 35 -4.82 3.89 -6.82
N ASP A 36 -4.84 4.27 -8.10
CA ASP A 36 -5.81 5.23 -8.58
C ASP A 36 -7.15 4.55 -8.85
N LEU A 37 -8.15 4.90 -8.06
CA LEU A 37 -9.51 4.37 -8.14
C LEU A 37 -10.51 5.44 -8.62
N GLY A 38 -10.03 6.57 -9.16
CA GLY A 38 -10.88 7.70 -9.58
C GLY A 38 -11.53 8.44 -8.40
N ARG A 39 -10.97 8.34 -7.19
CA ARG A 39 -11.45 8.99 -5.97
C ARG A 39 -10.37 9.93 -5.43
N ARG A 40 -10.79 10.90 -4.60
CA ARG A 40 -9.89 11.90 -4.00
C ARG A 40 -8.83 11.31 -3.06
N VAL A 41 -9.12 10.17 -2.43
CA VAL A 41 -8.22 9.49 -1.50
C VAL A 41 -7.76 8.19 -2.15
N HIS A 42 -6.45 8.04 -2.28
CA HIS A 42 -5.84 6.91 -2.96
C HIS A 42 -5.23 5.94 -1.94
N PRO A 43 -5.64 4.66 -1.93
CA PRO A 43 -4.92 3.63 -1.21
C PRO A 43 -3.51 3.53 -1.75
N ALA A 44 -2.52 3.47 -0.87
CA ALA A 44 -1.13 3.32 -1.27
C ALA A 44 -0.37 2.42 -0.30
N PHE A 45 0.65 1.72 -0.78
CA PHE A 45 1.46 0.81 0.02
C PHE A 45 2.84 0.60 -0.61
N SER A 46 3.85 0.28 0.20
CA SER A 46 5.22 0.02 -0.25
C SER A 46 5.56 -1.47 -0.12
N PRO A 47 5.26 -2.30 -1.14
CA PRO A 47 5.61 -3.71 -1.12
C PRO A 47 7.13 -3.90 -1.15
N ASP A 48 7.60 -5.09 -0.74
CA ASP A 48 9.04 -5.42 -0.81
C ASP A 48 9.54 -5.53 -2.26
N ASP A 49 8.67 -5.95 -3.18
CA ASP A 49 8.94 -6.05 -4.61
C ASP A 49 7.85 -5.32 -5.41
N PRO A 50 8.03 -4.02 -5.68
CA PRO A 50 7.06 -3.21 -6.42
C PRO A 50 6.78 -3.73 -7.83
N ASP A 51 7.81 -4.19 -8.53
CA ASP A 51 7.70 -4.61 -9.93
C ASP A 51 6.88 -5.91 -10.04
N ARG A 52 7.11 -6.87 -9.14
CA ARG A 52 6.29 -8.10 -9.07
C ARG A 52 4.83 -7.79 -8.74
N VAL A 53 4.57 -6.89 -7.80
CA VAL A 53 3.20 -6.52 -7.43
C VAL A 53 2.49 -5.82 -8.58
N LEU A 54 3.15 -4.88 -9.27
CA LEU A 54 2.58 -4.19 -10.44
C LEU A 54 2.23 -5.18 -11.55
N ARG A 55 3.07 -6.19 -11.79
CA ARG A 55 2.76 -7.26 -12.75
C ARG A 55 1.48 -8.00 -12.37
N ILE A 56 1.36 -8.46 -11.11
CA ILE A 56 0.16 -9.16 -10.63
C ILE A 56 -1.08 -8.26 -10.76
N LEU A 57 -0.97 -6.98 -10.39
CA LEU A 57 -2.09 -6.05 -10.51
C LEU A 57 -2.54 -5.90 -11.96
N ARG A 58 -1.60 -5.76 -12.92
CA ARG A 58 -1.92 -5.66 -14.35
C ARG A 58 -2.54 -6.94 -14.91
N GLU A 59 -2.18 -8.10 -14.37
CA GLU A 59 -2.76 -9.39 -14.77
C GLU A 59 -4.20 -9.57 -14.26
N HIS A 60 -4.55 -8.98 -13.11
CA HIS A 60 -5.79 -9.28 -12.41
C HIS A 60 -6.79 -8.12 -12.32
N VAL A 61 -6.37 -6.89 -12.60
CA VAL A 61 -7.22 -5.71 -12.54
C VAL A 61 -7.53 -5.24 -13.95
N THR A 62 -8.82 -5.24 -14.30
CA THR A 62 -9.29 -4.58 -15.52
C THR A 62 -9.44 -3.09 -15.25
N VAL A 63 -8.73 -2.28 -16.02
CA VAL A 63 -8.89 -0.82 -16.00
C VAL A 63 -10.04 -0.49 -16.96
N HIS A 64 -11.10 0.12 -16.44
CA HIS A 64 -12.25 0.58 -17.21
C HIS A 64 -12.22 2.10 -17.37
#